data_AF-A0A448UTS5-F1
#
_entry.id   AF-A0A448UTS5-F1
#
_cell.length_a   1.000
_cell.length_b   1.000
_cell.length_c   1.000
_cell.angle_alpha   90.00
_cell.angle_beta   90.00
_cell.angle_gamma   90.00
#
_symmetry.space_group_name_H-M   'P 1'
#
loop_
_entity.id
_entity.type
_entity.pdbx_description
1 polymer ?
#
loop_
_entity_poly.entity_id
_entity_poly.type
_entity_poly.pdbx_seq_one_letter_code
_entity_poly.pdbx_strand_id
1 'polypeptide(L)'
;MKLFNRQKSVSKTLAAVGAMVLALGTISPAVAHENTSDASATAQIPAHEEMNTPMGAGERARLAESQSSTLGKISPNATSTWTPTGGTLGMDVSSYQGNVDWNRAYNMGSRFAYTKATEGNYYTNPYFAQQYNGSAQSGMIRGAYHFANPRSTSGAEQARYFVRHGGGWSNDGITMPGLLDIEYNPYPSLGNTCYNMSSADLTRWIRDFMETYRSLTGRYPMIYTANYWWRQCVGATEFGNHLLHLANYNYYPGPMPAGWGNYDIWQFSSEGPFVGDSNFFPGTVHDLRALATNAGAKNRSWHPQPAPRVETAPKTRFRDVPQSSPFYKEIEWLANEKITTGWPDGTFRPDAGVERAAMAAYFYRMAGSPPVNLPARSPFRDVAPQDQFYREIVWMHQQGIATGWADGTFRPHDSVNRDAMAAFFYRFAGKPAVPAGRNFSDVGANNQFYREIMWLKDTGIATGWADGTFRPWQPVERGAMAAFIYRYKHK
;
A
#
# COMPACT_ATOMS: atom_id res chain seq x y z
N MET A 1 72.19 0.26 9.90
CA MET A 1 72.46 0.32 8.43
C MET A 1 72.16 1.74 7.96
N LYS A 2 73.04 2.45 7.23
CA LYS A 2 73.39 2.32 5.80
C LYS A 2 72.23 2.64 4.81
N LEU A 3 72.30 3.88 4.27
CA LEU A 3 72.18 4.30 2.84
C LEU A 3 70.80 4.18 2.15
N PHE A 4 70.33 5.11 1.30
CA PHE A 4 70.88 6.33 0.62
C PHE A 4 69.95 7.57 0.90
N ASN A 5 70.17 8.87 0.60
CA ASN A 5 70.98 9.68 -0.37
C ASN A 5 70.36 9.76 -1.80
N ARG A 6 70.21 10.87 -2.56
CA ARG A 6 70.65 12.30 -2.59
C ARG A 6 69.41 13.23 -2.87
N GLN A 7 69.33 14.55 -2.61
CA GLN A 7 70.01 15.76 -3.17
C GLN A 7 69.96 15.85 -4.73
N LYS A 8 69.71 16.98 -5.45
CA LYS A 8 69.64 18.48 -5.26
C LYS A 8 68.59 19.06 -6.30
N SER A 9 67.96 20.27 -6.24
CA SER A 9 68.40 21.70 -6.16
C SER A 9 69.06 22.26 -7.46
N VAL A 10 68.74 23.45 -8.06
CA VAL A 10 67.74 24.54 -7.78
C VAL A 10 67.58 25.54 -8.99
N SER A 11 66.64 26.52 -8.95
CA SER A 11 66.43 27.70 -9.88
C SER A 11 65.81 27.44 -11.28
N LYS A 12 64.86 28.23 -11.86
CA LYS A 12 64.64 29.69 -12.14
C LYS A 12 65.31 30.21 -13.43
N THR A 13 64.52 30.82 -14.34
CA THR A 13 64.79 32.03 -15.19
C THR A 13 63.47 32.45 -15.92
N LEU A 14 63.40 33.65 -16.51
CA LEU A 14 62.17 34.32 -17.00
C LEU A 14 62.35 34.92 -18.42
N ALA A 15 61.23 35.19 -19.12
CA ALA A 15 61.11 36.03 -20.35
C ALA A 15 61.76 35.44 -21.66
N ALA A 16 61.47 35.95 -22.88
CA ALA A 16 60.72 37.14 -23.29
C ALA A 16 59.96 37.02 -24.64
N VAL A 17 58.92 37.84 -24.79
CA VAL A 17 58.35 38.53 -25.98
C VAL A 17 58.69 38.05 -27.41
N GLY A 18 57.64 37.90 -28.24
CA GLY A 18 57.71 38.03 -29.70
C GLY A 18 56.31 38.30 -30.30
N ALA A 19 56.16 39.34 -31.13
CA ALA A 19 54.90 39.71 -31.78
C ALA A 19 55.15 40.33 -33.17
N MET A 20 54.33 39.97 -34.17
CA MET A 20 54.31 40.59 -35.50
C MET A 20 52.93 40.39 -36.17
N VAL A 21 52.54 41.27 -37.10
CA VAL A 21 51.15 41.47 -37.57
C VAL A 21 51.14 41.81 -39.08
N LEU A 22 49.96 41.69 -39.72
CA LEU A 22 49.61 41.95 -41.15
C LEU A 22 50.02 40.84 -42.13
N ALA A 23 49.10 40.18 -42.86
CA ALA A 23 48.15 40.61 -43.93
C ALA A 23 48.78 40.54 -45.34
N LEU A 24 48.08 40.30 -46.47
CA LEU A 24 46.65 40.19 -46.80
C LEU A 24 46.51 39.35 -48.10
N GLY A 25 45.36 38.72 -48.41
CA GLY A 25 45.15 38.07 -49.72
C GLY A 25 43.78 37.37 -49.87
N THR A 26 43.10 37.55 -51.01
CA THR A 26 41.68 37.19 -51.22
C THR A 26 41.41 36.52 -52.58
N ILE A 27 40.69 35.38 -52.60
CA ILE A 27 40.03 34.86 -53.82
C ILE A 27 38.67 34.22 -53.48
N SER A 28 37.60 34.85 -53.96
CA SER A 28 36.30 34.36 -54.51
C SER A 28 35.53 33.14 -53.95
N PRO A 29 34.19 33.07 -54.17
CA PRO A 29 33.28 32.26 -53.34
C PRO A 29 33.06 30.82 -53.81
N ALA A 30 32.70 29.95 -52.86
CA ALA A 30 32.22 28.59 -53.12
C ALA A 30 30.71 28.46 -52.82
N VAL A 31 30.03 27.77 -53.73
CA VAL A 31 28.60 27.43 -53.80
C VAL A 31 27.97 27.06 -52.44
N ALA A 32 26.78 27.60 -52.16
CA ALA A 32 25.97 27.17 -51.03
C ALA A 32 25.39 25.76 -51.29
N HIS A 33 25.66 24.83 -50.36
CA HIS A 33 24.87 23.61 -50.24
C HIS A 33 23.78 23.84 -49.19
N GLU A 34 22.53 23.65 -49.57
CA GLU A 34 21.42 23.60 -48.62
C GLU A 34 21.62 22.41 -47.67
N ASN A 35 21.53 22.66 -46.37
CA ASN A 35 21.43 21.61 -45.37
C ASN A 35 20.45 22.08 -44.30
N THR A 36 19.18 21.70 -44.47
CA THR A 36 18.05 22.12 -43.63
C THR A 36 18.11 21.43 -42.27
N SER A 37 18.96 21.93 -41.38
CA SER A 37 18.87 21.61 -39.96
C SER A 37 17.71 22.39 -39.33
N ASP A 38 16.64 21.68 -38.97
CA ASP A 38 15.49 22.29 -38.29
C ASP A 38 15.93 23.08 -37.05
N ALA A 39 15.55 24.35 -37.00
CA ALA A 39 15.72 25.17 -35.83
C ALA A 39 14.71 24.71 -34.77
N SER A 40 15.14 23.79 -33.91
CA SER A 40 14.36 23.32 -32.75
C SER A 40 13.95 24.51 -31.89
N ALA A 41 12.72 24.98 -32.10
CA ALA A 41 12.23 26.19 -31.47
C ALA A 41 12.02 25.94 -29.98
N THR A 42 12.97 26.39 -29.17
CA THR A 42 12.80 26.56 -27.72
C THR A 42 11.74 27.63 -27.48
N ALA A 43 10.47 27.24 -27.58
CA ALA A 43 9.33 28.10 -27.31
C ALA A 43 9.38 28.53 -25.84
N GLN A 44 9.82 29.76 -25.60
CA GLN A 44 9.68 30.40 -24.30
C GLN A 44 8.18 30.46 -23.97
N ILE A 45 7.77 29.67 -22.99
CA ILE A 45 6.42 29.73 -22.44
C ILE A 45 6.21 31.17 -21.92
N PRO A 46 5.07 31.83 -22.22
CA PRO A 46 4.79 33.17 -21.74
C PRO A 46 4.85 33.25 -20.21
N ALA A 47 5.05 34.48 -19.69
CA ALA A 47 5.17 34.72 -18.26
C ALA A 47 4.03 34.04 -17.48
N HIS A 48 4.41 33.29 -16.44
CA HIS A 48 3.52 32.33 -15.77
C HIS A 48 2.18 32.96 -15.35
N GLU A 49 1.12 32.45 -15.97
CA GLU A 49 -0.20 32.28 -15.33
C GLU A 49 0.01 31.59 -13.97
N GLU A 50 -0.76 31.93 -12.92
CA GLU A 50 -0.55 31.40 -11.56
C GLU A 50 -0.94 29.91 -11.42
N MET A 51 -0.17 29.05 -12.09
CA MET A 51 -0.32 27.60 -12.14
C MET A 51 -0.06 27.01 -10.75
N ASN A 52 -1.14 26.64 -10.09
CA ASN A 52 -1.15 25.98 -8.80
C ASN A 52 -2.38 25.06 -8.72
N THR A 53 -2.23 23.78 -9.04
CA THR A 53 -3.33 22.79 -9.01
C THR A 53 -3.22 21.87 -7.77
N PRO A 54 -4.31 21.62 -7.03
CA PRO A 54 -4.34 20.65 -5.93
C PRO A 54 -4.60 19.22 -6.45
N MET A 55 -3.99 18.23 -5.82
CA MET A 55 -4.13 16.79 -6.12
C MET A 55 -5.60 16.39 -6.32
N GLY A 56 -5.89 15.68 -7.42
CA GLY A 56 -7.23 15.23 -7.78
C GLY A 56 -8.11 16.28 -8.46
N ALA A 57 -7.58 17.45 -8.84
CA ALA A 57 -8.37 18.46 -9.54
C ALA A 57 -8.84 17.97 -10.91
N GLY A 58 -8.01 17.17 -11.58
CA GLY A 58 -8.36 16.54 -12.86
C GLY A 58 -9.47 15.52 -12.73
N GLU A 59 -9.38 14.62 -11.75
CA GLU A 59 -10.43 13.63 -11.48
C GLU A 59 -11.73 14.29 -10.98
N ARG A 60 -11.65 15.36 -10.16
CA ARG A 60 -12.81 16.21 -9.81
C ARG A 60 -13.47 16.81 -11.05
N ALA A 61 -12.69 17.39 -11.97
CA ALA A 61 -13.20 17.99 -13.20
C ALA A 61 -13.89 16.94 -14.10
N ARG A 62 -13.24 15.79 -14.35
CA ARG A 62 -13.81 14.68 -15.13
C ARG A 62 -15.11 14.15 -14.50
N LEU A 63 -15.19 14.08 -13.17
CA LEU A 63 -16.41 13.66 -12.49
C LEU A 63 -17.53 14.68 -12.66
N ALA A 64 -17.25 15.98 -12.54
CA ALA A 64 -18.21 17.04 -12.80
C ALA A 64 -18.77 17.01 -14.24
N GLU A 65 -17.91 16.82 -15.25
CA GLU A 65 -18.33 16.61 -16.64
C GLU A 65 -19.26 15.40 -16.79
N SER A 66 -18.90 14.26 -16.17
CA SER A 66 -19.71 13.03 -16.25
C SER A 66 -21.08 13.13 -15.58
N GLN A 67 -21.21 13.96 -14.52
CA GLN A 67 -22.48 14.22 -13.83
C GLN A 67 -23.47 15.07 -14.65
N SER A 68 -23.07 15.57 -15.83
CA SER A 68 -24.00 16.13 -16.82
C SER A 68 -24.92 15.06 -17.45
N SER A 69 -24.60 13.78 -17.28
CA SER A 69 -25.45 12.65 -17.68
C SER A 69 -26.29 12.14 -16.49
N THR A 70 -27.59 11.94 -16.72
CA THR A 70 -28.57 11.70 -15.64
C THR A 70 -28.64 10.24 -15.19
N LEU A 71 -28.36 9.98 -13.91
CA LEU A 71 -29.16 9.11 -13.01
C LEU A 71 -28.56 9.07 -11.58
N GLY A 72 -29.43 8.98 -10.56
CA GLY A 72 -29.03 8.49 -9.22
C GLY A 72 -28.18 9.40 -8.31
N LYS A 73 -28.61 10.65 -8.05
CA LYS A 73 -27.93 11.50 -7.04
C LYS A 73 -28.11 10.95 -5.61
N ILE A 74 -27.01 10.63 -4.95
CA ILE A 74 -26.92 10.59 -3.48
C ILE A 74 -26.82 12.04 -2.97
N SER A 75 -27.30 12.32 -1.75
CA SER A 75 -27.22 13.67 -1.17
C SER A 75 -25.78 13.99 -0.73
N PRO A 76 -25.20 15.16 -1.09
CA PRO A 76 -23.82 15.54 -0.74
C PRO A 76 -23.50 15.56 0.77
N ASN A 77 -24.52 15.67 1.63
CA ASN A 77 -24.33 15.59 3.08
C ASN A 77 -24.03 14.16 3.58
N ALA A 78 -24.22 13.13 2.75
CA ALA A 78 -23.95 11.72 3.09
C ALA A 78 -22.60 11.20 2.59
N THR A 79 -21.97 11.86 1.61
CA THR A 79 -20.62 11.54 1.13
C THR A 79 -19.54 12.12 2.06
N SER A 80 -19.68 13.38 2.46
CA SER A 80 -18.68 14.13 3.27
C SER A 80 -18.39 13.56 4.67
N THR A 81 -19.22 12.67 5.20
CA THR A 81 -19.05 12.05 6.54
C THR A 81 -18.75 10.55 6.52
N TRP A 82 -18.79 9.91 5.34
CA TRP A 82 -18.46 8.50 5.21
C TRP A 82 -16.94 8.26 5.21
N THR A 83 -16.49 7.13 5.74
CA THR A 83 -15.09 6.72 5.73
C THR A 83 -14.95 5.20 5.54
N PRO A 84 -13.97 4.70 4.77
CA PRO A 84 -13.65 3.27 4.73
C PRO A 84 -13.15 2.76 6.09
N THR A 85 -13.45 1.51 6.43
CA THR A 85 -13.12 0.88 7.71
C THR A 85 -12.05 -0.20 7.58
N GLY A 86 -11.43 -0.61 8.69
CA GLY A 86 -10.44 -1.70 8.71
C GLY A 86 -9.00 -1.29 8.32
N GLY A 87 -8.70 0.02 8.28
CA GLY A 87 -7.39 0.56 7.99
C GLY A 87 -7.16 1.91 8.66
N THR A 88 -6.20 2.68 8.17
CA THR A 88 -5.79 3.98 8.74
C THR A 88 -6.30 5.11 7.84
N LEU A 89 -6.97 6.10 8.44
CA LEU A 89 -7.38 7.32 7.74
C LEU A 89 -6.27 8.37 7.70
N GLY A 90 -6.28 9.16 6.65
CA GLY A 90 -5.42 10.32 6.47
C GLY A 90 -6.04 11.33 5.53
N MET A 91 -5.28 12.34 5.14
CA MET A 91 -5.70 13.41 4.25
C MET A 91 -4.55 13.90 3.37
N ASP A 92 -4.84 14.72 2.39
CA ASP A 92 -3.83 15.54 1.73
C ASP A 92 -4.30 16.99 1.55
N VAL A 93 -3.34 17.92 1.49
CA VAL A 93 -3.59 19.37 1.53
C VAL A 93 -2.64 20.15 0.63
N SER A 94 -3.08 21.34 0.26
CA SER A 94 -2.37 22.29 -0.59
C SER A 94 -2.57 23.72 -0.07
N SER A 95 -2.06 24.72 -0.80
CA SER A 95 -2.33 26.14 -0.52
C SER A 95 -3.83 26.49 -0.48
N TYR A 96 -4.70 25.73 -1.14
CA TYR A 96 -6.16 25.93 -1.12
C TYR A 96 -6.78 25.76 0.27
N GLN A 97 -6.13 25.00 1.16
CA GLN A 97 -6.58 24.80 2.54
C GLN A 97 -6.01 25.85 3.52
N GLY A 98 -5.05 26.68 3.11
CA GLY A 98 -4.38 27.63 3.99
C GLY A 98 -3.71 26.97 5.21
N ASN A 99 -3.78 27.61 6.38
CA ASN A 99 -3.31 27.02 7.63
C ASN A 99 -4.31 25.98 8.15
N VAL A 100 -3.84 24.75 8.40
CA VAL A 100 -4.69 23.61 8.77
C VAL A 100 -4.73 23.41 10.30
N ASP A 101 -5.91 23.16 10.86
CA ASP A 101 -6.08 22.70 12.24
C ASP A 101 -5.79 21.19 12.35
N TRP A 102 -4.50 20.89 12.56
CA TRP A 102 -3.99 19.52 12.67
C TRP A 102 -4.49 18.77 13.91
N ASN A 103 -4.81 19.48 15.00
CA ASN A 103 -5.37 18.88 16.20
C ASN A 103 -6.81 18.41 15.96
N ARG A 104 -7.64 19.22 15.29
CA ARG A 104 -8.97 18.80 14.84
C ARG A 104 -8.89 17.63 13.86
N ALA A 105 -8.00 17.67 12.86
CA ALA A 105 -7.83 16.57 11.93
C ALA A 105 -7.42 15.25 12.62
N TYR A 106 -6.52 15.32 13.61
CA TYR A 106 -6.11 14.17 14.42
C TYR A 106 -7.26 13.65 15.30
N ASN A 107 -8.03 14.54 15.93
CA ASN A 107 -9.18 14.16 16.75
C ASN A 107 -10.32 13.56 15.90
N MET A 108 -10.44 13.97 14.64
CA MET A 108 -11.34 13.37 13.64
C MET A 108 -10.79 12.05 13.03
N GLY A 109 -9.66 11.54 13.53
CA GLY A 109 -9.14 10.21 13.20
C GLY A 109 -8.02 10.16 12.16
N SER A 110 -7.61 11.28 11.57
CA SER A 110 -6.47 11.31 10.64
C SER A 110 -5.17 10.94 11.36
N ARG A 111 -4.38 10.04 10.77
CA ARG A 111 -3.06 9.63 11.26
C ARG A 111 -1.95 9.89 10.24
N PHE A 112 -2.30 10.35 9.04
CA PHE A 112 -1.32 10.82 8.06
C PHE A 112 -1.79 12.00 7.22
N ALA A 113 -0.82 12.77 6.72
CA ALA A 113 -1.04 13.90 5.84
C ALA A 113 -0.03 13.91 4.69
N TYR A 114 -0.48 14.03 3.44
CA TYR A 114 0.37 14.51 2.35
C TYR A 114 0.20 16.03 2.19
N THR A 115 1.29 16.75 1.89
CA THR A 115 1.27 18.21 1.73
C THR A 115 1.87 18.58 0.38
N LYS A 116 1.19 19.41 -0.42
CA LYS A 116 1.76 19.94 -1.67
C LYS A 116 3.04 20.71 -1.33
N ALA A 117 4.17 20.28 -1.85
CA ALA A 117 5.42 21.03 -1.74
C ALA A 117 5.61 21.94 -2.96
N THR A 118 5.43 21.36 -4.16
CA THR A 118 5.82 22.00 -5.42
C THR A 118 4.89 21.68 -6.58
N GLU A 119 5.02 22.44 -7.65
CA GLU A 119 4.47 22.13 -8.96
C GLU A 119 5.43 22.60 -10.06
N GLY A 120 5.59 21.77 -11.10
CA GLY A 120 6.56 22.03 -12.18
C GLY A 120 7.99 22.25 -11.66
N ASN A 121 8.68 23.25 -12.21
CA ASN A 121 9.98 23.73 -11.73
C ASN A 121 9.90 25.18 -11.18
N TYR A 122 8.69 25.68 -10.89
CA TYR A 122 8.43 27.11 -10.68
C TYR A 122 7.62 27.43 -9.42
N TYR A 123 6.68 26.57 -8.99
CA TYR A 123 5.79 26.85 -7.86
C TYR A 123 6.21 26.12 -6.58
N THR A 124 6.23 26.84 -5.46
CA THR A 124 6.28 26.27 -4.10
C THR A 124 5.03 26.64 -3.31
N ASN A 125 4.53 25.75 -2.45
CA ASN A 125 3.37 26.03 -1.61
C ASN A 125 3.76 26.94 -0.41
N PRO A 126 3.23 28.18 -0.30
CA PRO A 126 3.57 29.09 0.80
C PRO A 126 3.14 28.58 2.19
N TYR A 127 2.16 27.67 2.25
CA TYR A 127 1.69 27.05 3.50
C TYR A 127 2.44 25.76 3.87
N PHE A 128 3.37 25.27 3.03
CA PHE A 128 4.06 23.99 3.24
C PHE A 128 4.68 23.86 4.64
N ALA A 129 5.31 24.93 5.13
CA ALA A 129 5.96 24.92 6.44
C ALA A 129 4.97 24.72 7.62
N GLN A 130 3.74 25.25 7.54
CA GLN A 130 2.71 25.02 8.56
C GLN A 130 2.07 23.64 8.39
N GLN A 131 1.80 23.25 7.14
CA GLN A 131 1.07 22.02 6.84
C GLN A 131 1.92 20.77 7.12
N TYR A 132 3.16 20.75 6.63
CA TYR A 132 4.07 19.63 6.79
C TYR A 132 4.58 19.48 8.24
N ASN A 133 4.97 20.58 8.91
CA ASN A 133 5.46 20.49 10.29
C ASN A 133 4.32 20.39 11.31
N GLY A 134 3.17 21.03 11.07
CA GLY A 134 2.02 20.97 11.97
C GLY A 134 1.42 19.56 12.06
N SER A 135 1.30 18.86 10.93
CA SER A 135 0.88 17.46 10.92
C SER A 135 1.86 16.56 11.71
N ALA A 136 3.17 16.78 11.59
CA ALA A 136 4.18 16.09 12.41
C ALA A 136 3.98 16.35 13.92
N GLN A 137 3.75 17.61 14.29
CA GLN A 137 3.61 18.06 15.68
C GLN A 137 2.34 17.52 16.34
N SER A 138 1.24 17.36 15.58
CA SER A 138 0.04 16.63 16.02
C SER A 138 0.19 15.10 15.97
N GLY A 139 1.40 14.57 15.75
CA GLY A 139 1.72 13.13 15.84
C GLY A 139 1.36 12.31 14.60
N MET A 140 1.13 12.93 13.45
CA MET A 140 0.87 12.24 12.18
C MET A 140 2.17 11.79 11.50
N ILE A 141 2.06 10.71 10.72
CA ILE A 141 3.04 10.36 9.69
C ILE A 141 2.79 11.29 8.48
N ARG A 142 3.82 11.89 7.90
CA ARG A 142 3.65 12.93 6.86
C ARG A 142 4.38 12.64 5.58
N GLY A 143 3.85 13.12 4.46
CA GLY A 143 4.51 13.12 3.16
C GLY A 143 4.43 14.48 2.48
N ALA A 144 5.30 14.67 1.49
CA ALA A 144 5.25 15.81 0.59
C ALA A 144 4.84 15.32 -0.80
N TYR A 145 4.15 16.15 -1.59
CA TYR A 145 3.83 15.83 -2.98
C TYR A 145 4.21 16.92 -3.98
N HIS A 146 4.29 16.49 -5.22
CA HIS A 146 4.65 17.30 -6.37
C HIS A 146 3.63 17.11 -7.49
N PHE A 147 2.92 18.18 -7.87
CA PHE A 147 2.04 18.17 -9.04
C PHE A 147 2.89 18.27 -10.31
N ALA A 148 2.85 17.22 -11.14
CA ALA A 148 3.64 17.12 -12.35
C ALA A 148 3.10 18.04 -13.45
N ASN A 149 4.01 18.67 -14.19
CA ASN A 149 3.67 19.32 -15.47
C ASN A 149 4.58 18.77 -16.58
N PRO A 150 4.32 17.56 -17.12
CA PRO A 150 5.25 16.87 -18.01
C PRO A 150 5.64 17.62 -19.29
N ARG A 151 4.79 18.56 -19.74
CA ARG A 151 5.04 19.37 -20.93
C ARG A 151 6.02 20.54 -20.71
N SER A 152 6.19 21.03 -19.48
CA SER A 152 7.01 22.23 -19.24
C SER A 152 8.50 21.92 -19.13
N THR A 153 8.88 20.86 -18.40
CA THR A 153 10.28 20.46 -18.16
C THR A 153 10.44 18.96 -17.91
N SER A 154 11.68 18.46 -17.92
CA SER A 154 12.00 17.04 -17.72
C SER A 154 11.59 16.50 -16.34
N GLY A 155 11.31 15.19 -16.25
CA GLY A 155 10.98 14.52 -14.99
C GLY A 155 12.10 14.64 -13.98
N ALA A 156 13.36 14.53 -14.43
CA ALA A 156 14.54 14.72 -13.61
C ALA A 156 14.69 16.17 -13.09
N GLU A 157 14.25 17.17 -13.84
CA GLU A 157 14.25 18.56 -13.36
C GLU A 157 13.20 18.78 -12.28
N GLN A 158 11.97 18.31 -12.51
CA GLN A 158 10.87 18.43 -11.54
C GLN A 158 11.14 17.61 -10.27
N ALA A 159 11.74 16.42 -10.38
CA ALA A 159 12.20 15.63 -9.23
C ALA A 159 13.28 16.37 -8.41
N ARG A 160 14.28 16.99 -9.07
CA ARG A 160 15.29 17.83 -8.39
C ARG A 160 14.67 19.06 -7.74
N TYR A 161 13.69 19.69 -8.38
CA TYR A 161 12.99 20.85 -7.84
C TYR A 161 12.15 20.50 -6.62
N PHE A 162 11.39 19.40 -6.69
CA PHE A 162 10.61 18.85 -5.58
C PHE A 162 11.49 18.53 -4.36
N VAL A 163 12.56 17.75 -4.53
CA VAL A 163 13.45 17.36 -3.42
C VAL A 163 14.06 18.58 -2.72
N ARG A 164 14.47 19.62 -3.47
CA ARG A 164 15.02 20.87 -2.90
C ARG A 164 14.02 21.69 -2.07
N HIS A 165 12.72 21.56 -2.33
CA HIS A 165 11.68 22.41 -1.72
C HIS A 165 10.69 21.62 -0.86
N GLY A 166 11.16 20.56 -0.18
CA GLY A 166 10.38 19.80 0.81
C GLY A 166 10.04 18.37 0.42
N GLY A 167 10.32 17.94 -0.81
CA GLY A 167 10.11 16.57 -1.28
C GLY A 167 11.13 15.54 -0.80
N GLY A 168 12.18 15.96 -0.09
CA GLY A 168 13.21 15.05 0.42
C GLY A 168 12.66 14.05 1.45
N TRP A 169 13.33 12.90 1.57
CA TRP A 169 13.05 11.90 2.58
C TRP A 169 14.20 11.77 3.59
N SER A 170 13.87 11.46 4.84
CA SER A 170 14.81 10.97 5.85
C SER A 170 14.16 9.85 6.68
N ASN A 171 14.97 8.93 7.18
CA ASN A 171 14.48 7.82 8.02
C ASN A 171 14.23 8.26 9.47
N ASP A 172 13.43 9.32 9.67
CA ASP A 172 13.08 9.91 10.97
C ASP A 172 11.96 9.14 11.71
N GLY A 173 11.48 8.04 11.14
CA GLY A 173 10.38 7.25 11.69
C GLY A 173 8.97 7.77 11.37
N ILE A 174 8.82 8.92 10.68
CA ILE A 174 7.54 9.59 10.44
C ILE A 174 7.39 10.24 9.04
N THR A 175 8.43 10.24 8.22
CA THR A 175 8.40 10.79 6.84
C THR A 175 8.16 9.71 5.80
N MET A 176 7.03 9.81 5.09
CA MET A 176 6.63 9.03 3.92
C MET A 176 7.60 9.22 2.74
N PRO A 177 7.58 8.37 1.69
CA PRO A 177 8.22 8.73 0.43
C PRO A 177 7.54 9.99 -0.13
N GLY A 178 8.28 10.81 -0.88
CA GLY A 178 7.66 11.86 -1.68
C GLY A 178 6.70 11.26 -2.70
N LEU A 179 5.67 12.00 -3.07
CA LEU A 179 4.62 11.54 -3.97
C LEU A 179 4.61 12.35 -5.27
N LEU A 180 4.69 11.64 -6.39
CA LEU A 180 4.50 12.15 -7.74
C LEU A 180 3.01 12.14 -8.05
N ASP A 181 2.41 13.32 -8.10
CA ASP A 181 1.03 13.54 -8.50
C ASP A 181 1.00 13.75 -10.02
N ILE A 182 0.46 12.76 -10.75
CA ILE A 182 0.47 12.68 -12.21
C ILE A 182 -0.91 12.27 -12.72
N GLU A 183 -1.73 13.29 -12.98
CA GLU A 183 -3.13 13.19 -13.42
C GLU A 183 -3.43 14.09 -14.64
N TYR A 184 -4.72 14.32 -14.92
CA TYR A 184 -5.21 15.15 -16.02
C TYR A 184 -4.56 16.53 -16.03
N ASN A 185 -4.09 16.94 -17.21
CA ASN A 185 -3.63 18.31 -17.42
C ASN A 185 -4.76 19.32 -17.15
N PRO A 186 -4.61 20.23 -16.17
CA PRO A 186 -5.61 21.24 -15.85
C PRO A 186 -5.44 22.52 -16.70
N TYR A 187 -4.34 22.67 -17.44
CA TYR A 187 -3.97 23.89 -18.16
C TYR A 187 -4.10 23.72 -19.67
N PRO A 188 -5.05 24.39 -20.34
CA PRO A 188 -5.16 24.38 -21.81
C PRO A 188 -3.88 24.85 -22.52
N SER A 189 -3.09 25.72 -21.87
CA SER A 189 -1.78 26.20 -22.32
C SER A 189 -0.69 25.10 -22.37
N LEU A 190 -0.85 24.00 -21.63
CA LEU A 190 -0.03 22.79 -21.75
C LEU A 190 -0.64 21.70 -22.66
N GLY A 191 -1.77 22.01 -23.31
CA GLY A 191 -2.40 21.18 -24.33
C GLY A 191 -3.56 20.31 -23.83
N ASN A 192 -3.69 19.10 -24.38
CA ASN A 192 -4.79 18.19 -24.04
C ASN A 192 -4.61 17.54 -22.64
N THR A 193 -5.58 16.72 -22.21
CA THR A 193 -5.58 15.98 -20.93
C THR A 193 -4.32 15.13 -20.67
N CYS A 194 -3.62 14.69 -21.72
CA CYS A 194 -2.35 13.97 -21.66
C CYS A 194 -1.13 14.92 -21.89
N TYR A 195 -1.26 16.20 -21.55
CA TYR A 195 -0.24 17.26 -21.74
C TYR A 195 0.26 17.41 -23.20
N ASN A 196 -0.57 17.01 -24.17
CA ASN A 196 -0.20 16.87 -25.58
C ASN A 196 1.11 16.07 -25.81
N MET A 197 1.26 14.98 -25.06
CA MET A 197 2.37 14.03 -25.13
C MET A 197 1.86 12.63 -25.48
N SER A 198 2.69 11.80 -26.13
CA SER A 198 2.31 10.41 -26.35
C SER A 198 2.45 9.58 -25.07
N SER A 199 1.79 8.42 -25.02
CA SER A 199 1.97 7.48 -23.90
C SER A 199 3.41 7.01 -23.72
N ALA A 200 4.20 6.95 -24.80
CA ALA A 200 5.62 6.65 -24.72
C ALA A 200 6.43 7.81 -24.11
N ASP A 201 6.04 9.06 -24.35
CA ASP A 201 6.67 10.25 -23.76
C ASP A 201 6.34 10.36 -22.27
N LEU A 202 5.07 10.23 -21.88
CA LEU A 202 4.66 10.24 -20.47
C LEU A 202 5.31 9.08 -19.70
N THR A 203 5.38 7.89 -20.29
CA THR A 203 6.09 6.73 -19.72
C THR A 203 7.59 7.02 -19.52
N ARG A 204 8.27 7.63 -20.51
CA ARG A 204 9.67 8.07 -20.35
C ARG A 204 9.82 9.11 -19.24
N TRP A 205 8.92 10.10 -19.21
CA TRP A 205 8.96 11.21 -18.27
C TRP A 205 8.75 10.77 -16.82
N ILE A 206 7.78 9.89 -16.57
CA ILE A 206 7.52 9.32 -15.24
C ILE A 206 8.76 8.53 -14.77
N ARG A 207 9.35 7.69 -15.63
CA ARG A 207 10.57 6.93 -15.28
C ARG A 207 11.74 7.86 -14.94
N ASP A 208 11.93 8.94 -15.70
CA ASP A 208 12.97 9.96 -15.49
C ASP A 208 12.80 10.70 -14.15
N PHE A 209 11.56 11.06 -13.78
CA PHE A 209 11.24 11.60 -12.45
C PHE A 209 11.55 10.58 -11.35
N MET A 210 11.10 9.33 -11.49
CA MET A 210 11.19 8.31 -10.45
C MET A 210 12.63 7.88 -10.15
N GLU A 211 13.45 7.62 -11.17
CA GLU A 211 14.86 7.29 -10.95
C GLU A 211 15.66 8.50 -10.45
N THR A 212 15.33 9.72 -10.89
CA THR A 212 15.99 10.92 -10.35
C THR A 212 15.63 11.13 -8.89
N TYR A 213 14.35 11.06 -8.51
CA TYR A 213 13.93 11.14 -7.12
C TYR A 213 14.60 10.06 -6.25
N ARG A 214 14.73 8.83 -6.78
CA ARG A 214 15.43 7.72 -6.12
C ARG A 214 16.93 7.97 -5.96
N SER A 215 17.62 8.49 -6.97
CA SER A 215 19.05 8.83 -6.85
C SER A 215 19.33 9.95 -5.83
N LEU A 216 18.36 10.84 -5.61
CA LEU A 216 18.46 11.94 -4.64
C LEU A 216 18.09 11.55 -3.20
N THR A 217 17.19 10.58 -3.01
CA THR A 217 16.60 10.25 -1.70
C THR A 217 16.83 8.81 -1.22
N GLY A 218 17.32 7.94 -2.09
CA GLY A 218 17.41 6.50 -1.84
C GLY A 218 16.09 5.73 -1.97
N ARG A 219 14.95 6.40 -2.19
CA ARG A 219 13.61 5.79 -2.29
C ARG A 219 12.93 6.12 -3.62
N TYR A 220 12.15 5.21 -4.18
CA TYR A 220 11.19 5.61 -5.22
C TYR A 220 10.09 6.48 -4.60
N PRO A 221 9.54 7.45 -5.35
CA PRO A 221 8.34 8.15 -4.91
C PRO A 221 7.12 7.22 -5.02
N MET A 222 6.06 7.55 -4.29
CA MET A 222 4.72 7.00 -4.53
C MET A 222 4.13 7.67 -5.78
N ILE A 223 3.42 6.94 -6.64
CA ILE A 223 2.66 7.52 -7.75
C ILE A 223 1.23 7.76 -7.27
N TYR A 224 0.74 8.99 -7.43
CA TYR A 224 -0.69 9.28 -7.41
C TYR A 224 -1.23 9.40 -8.84
N THR A 225 -2.36 8.75 -9.11
CA THR A 225 -3.06 8.88 -10.39
C THR A 225 -4.49 8.33 -10.32
N ALA A 226 -5.33 8.70 -11.29
CA ALA A 226 -6.62 8.08 -11.55
C ALA A 226 -6.48 6.97 -12.59
N ASN A 227 -7.09 5.80 -12.39
CA ASN A 227 -7.03 4.70 -13.37
C ASN A 227 -7.55 5.10 -14.76
N TYR A 228 -8.59 5.96 -14.83
CA TYR A 228 -9.11 6.41 -16.12
C TYR A 228 -8.06 7.24 -16.88
N TRP A 229 -7.38 8.19 -16.23
CA TRP A 229 -6.28 8.94 -16.83
C TRP A 229 -5.13 8.03 -17.23
N TRP A 230 -4.68 7.15 -16.33
CA TRP A 230 -3.56 6.25 -16.60
C TRP A 230 -3.82 5.36 -17.83
N ARG A 231 -5.01 4.78 -17.94
CA ARG A 231 -5.43 3.98 -19.10
C ARG A 231 -5.50 4.79 -20.39
N GLN A 232 -5.89 6.06 -20.32
CA GLN A 232 -6.01 6.95 -21.49
C GLN A 232 -4.66 7.49 -21.95
N CYS A 233 -3.79 7.90 -21.02
CA CYS A 233 -2.60 8.68 -21.31
C CYS A 233 -1.29 7.89 -21.19
N VAL A 234 -1.17 6.89 -20.31
CA VAL A 234 0.11 6.22 -20.02
C VAL A 234 0.13 4.75 -20.44
N GLY A 235 -0.84 3.94 -19.99
CA GLY A 235 -1.01 2.53 -20.34
C GLY A 235 0.11 1.56 -19.88
N ALA A 236 1.28 2.06 -19.50
CA ALA A 236 2.44 1.26 -19.13
C ALA A 236 2.22 0.45 -17.85
N THR A 237 2.70 -0.79 -17.86
CA THR A 237 2.59 -1.76 -16.75
C THR A 237 3.86 -1.86 -15.88
N GLU A 238 4.99 -1.32 -16.34
CA GLU A 238 6.30 -1.44 -15.66
C GLU A 238 6.28 -0.87 -14.23
N PHE A 239 5.45 0.13 -14.00
CA PHE A 239 5.36 0.86 -12.73
C PHE A 239 4.62 0.10 -11.62
N GLY A 240 3.98 -1.05 -11.92
CA GLY A 240 3.12 -1.81 -11.01
C GLY A 240 3.76 -2.31 -9.70
N ASN A 241 5.10 -2.25 -9.59
CA ASN A 241 5.83 -2.56 -8.36
C ASN A 241 6.00 -1.35 -7.41
N HIS A 242 5.83 -0.12 -7.89
CA HIS A 242 5.95 1.10 -7.06
C HIS A 242 4.69 1.33 -6.24
N LEU A 243 4.79 2.13 -5.19
CA LEU A 243 3.66 2.46 -4.33
C LEU A 243 2.61 3.27 -5.10
N LEU A 244 1.33 2.93 -4.94
CA LEU A 244 0.18 3.56 -5.61
C LEU A 244 -0.72 4.28 -4.60
N HIS A 245 -0.95 5.57 -4.85
CA HIS A 245 -2.04 6.36 -4.28
C HIS A 245 -3.14 6.51 -5.33
N LEU A 246 -4.20 5.73 -5.23
CA LEU A 246 -5.26 5.69 -6.25
C LEU A 246 -6.30 6.80 -6.01
N ALA A 247 -6.60 7.57 -7.04
CA ALA A 247 -7.77 8.46 -7.07
C ALA A 247 -9.01 7.72 -7.56
N ASN A 248 -10.07 7.64 -6.74
CA ASN A 248 -11.40 7.20 -7.16
C ASN A 248 -12.46 7.58 -6.10
N TYR A 249 -13.22 8.66 -6.30
CA TYR A 249 -14.20 9.12 -5.31
C TYR A 249 -15.47 8.26 -5.33
N ASN A 250 -15.55 7.29 -4.43
CA ASN A 250 -16.60 6.28 -4.38
C ASN A 250 -16.60 5.53 -3.03
N TYR A 251 -17.51 4.58 -2.85
CA TYR A 251 -17.55 3.68 -1.69
C TYR A 251 -16.59 2.49 -1.78
N TYR A 252 -15.89 2.33 -2.90
CA TYR A 252 -14.89 1.28 -3.15
C TYR A 252 -13.77 1.81 -4.07
N PRO A 253 -12.53 1.28 -3.99
CA PRO A 253 -11.37 1.81 -4.71
C PRO A 253 -11.42 1.66 -6.23
N GLY A 254 -12.28 0.78 -6.75
CA GLY A 254 -12.44 0.56 -8.18
C GLY A 254 -11.31 -0.26 -8.83
N PRO A 255 -11.25 -0.30 -10.17
CA PRO A 255 -10.20 -1.00 -10.92
C PRO A 255 -8.84 -0.29 -10.83
N MET A 256 -7.77 -1.06 -10.64
CA MET A 256 -6.40 -0.55 -10.57
C MET A 256 -5.88 -0.06 -11.93
N PRO A 257 -4.96 0.92 -11.97
CA PRO A 257 -4.20 1.27 -13.16
C PRO A 257 -3.35 0.10 -13.69
N ALA A 258 -3.07 0.10 -14.99
CA ALA A 258 -2.33 -0.96 -15.66
C ALA A 258 -0.99 -1.27 -14.97
N GLY A 259 -0.77 -2.54 -14.63
CA GLY A 259 0.44 -3.04 -13.95
C GLY A 259 0.27 -3.28 -12.44
N TRP A 260 -0.57 -2.51 -11.75
CA TRP A 260 -0.78 -2.68 -10.32
C TRP A 260 -1.78 -3.79 -9.99
N GLY A 261 -1.42 -4.63 -9.01
CA GLY A 261 -2.35 -5.62 -8.45
C GLY A 261 -3.31 -5.04 -7.40
N ASN A 262 -2.91 -3.96 -6.71
CA ASN A 262 -3.68 -3.32 -5.65
C ASN A 262 -3.17 -1.89 -5.39
N TYR A 263 -3.78 -1.16 -4.45
CA TYR A 263 -3.37 0.18 -4.04
C TYR A 263 -2.72 0.19 -2.64
N ASP A 264 -1.93 1.21 -2.35
CA ASP A 264 -1.30 1.43 -1.05
C ASP A 264 -2.04 2.51 -0.25
N ILE A 265 -2.41 3.61 -0.91
CA ILE A 265 -3.33 4.64 -0.41
C ILE A 265 -4.45 4.84 -1.43
N TRP A 266 -5.66 5.17 -0.96
CA TRP A 266 -6.80 5.50 -1.81
C TRP A 266 -7.42 6.83 -1.37
N GLN A 267 -7.47 7.78 -2.28
CA GLN A 267 -8.20 9.05 -2.13
C GLN A 267 -9.68 8.76 -2.47
N PHE A 268 -10.50 8.66 -1.42
CA PHE A 268 -11.88 8.15 -1.51
C PHE A 268 -12.93 9.26 -1.58
N SER A 269 -12.57 10.49 -1.24
CA SER A 269 -13.46 11.65 -1.19
C SER A 269 -12.67 12.95 -1.29
N SER A 270 -13.25 13.94 -1.98
CA SER A 270 -12.80 15.33 -2.02
C SER A 270 -13.72 16.31 -1.26
N GLU A 271 -14.71 15.78 -0.54
CA GLU A 271 -15.77 16.57 0.14
C GLU A 271 -15.70 16.46 1.67
N GLY A 272 -14.86 15.57 2.20
CA GLY A 272 -14.74 15.29 3.63
C GLY A 272 -14.38 13.84 3.94
N PRO A 273 -14.12 13.50 5.22
CA PRO A 273 -14.39 14.34 6.40
C PRO A 273 -13.31 15.39 6.72
N PHE A 274 -12.16 15.38 6.04
CA PHE A 274 -11.08 16.33 6.30
C PHE A 274 -11.19 17.61 5.44
N VAL A 275 -10.40 18.66 5.76
CA VAL A 275 -10.47 19.98 5.08
C VAL A 275 -9.79 20.00 3.71
N GLY A 276 -8.99 18.98 3.41
CA GLY A 276 -8.55 18.64 2.07
C GLY A 276 -9.01 17.23 1.71
N ASP A 277 -8.46 16.69 0.63
CA ASP A 277 -8.85 15.38 0.13
C ASP A 277 -8.58 14.28 1.16
N SER A 278 -9.48 13.29 1.21
CA SER A 278 -9.58 12.32 2.29
C SER A 278 -9.14 10.93 1.83
N ASN A 279 -8.22 10.33 2.62
CA ASN A 279 -7.40 9.20 2.22
C ASN A 279 -7.54 8.00 3.15
N PHE A 280 -7.38 6.80 2.59
CA PHE A 280 -7.40 5.53 3.30
C PHE A 280 -6.19 4.66 2.95
N PHE A 281 -5.47 4.22 3.98
CA PHE A 281 -4.36 3.27 3.90
C PHE A 281 -4.83 1.91 4.46
N PRO A 282 -4.85 0.80 3.68
CA PRO A 282 -5.44 -0.49 4.12
C PRO A 282 -4.54 -1.32 5.06
N GLY A 283 -3.99 -0.67 6.08
CA GLY A 283 -3.13 -1.23 7.12
C GLY A 283 -3.20 -0.39 8.39
N THR A 284 -2.46 -0.78 9.42
CA THR A 284 -2.42 -0.05 10.70
C THR A 284 -1.42 1.11 10.67
N VAL A 285 -1.44 1.96 11.70
CA VAL A 285 -0.42 3.01 11.91
C VAL A 285 1.00 2.41 12.08
N HIS A 286 1.12 1.15 12.47
CA HIS A 286 2.40 0.44 12.50
C HIS A 286 2.89 0.09 11.09
N ASP A 287 2.00 -0.43 10.24
CA ASP A 287 2.32 -0.74 8.83
C ASP A 287 2.63 0.54 8.03
N LEU A 288 1.93 1.63 8.32
CA LEU A 288 2.20 2.94 7.75
C LEU A 288 3.56 3.50 8.19
N ARG A 289 3.96 3.23 9.44
CA ARG A 289 5.31 3.55 9.94
C ARG A 289 6.39 2.68 9.30
N ALA A 290 6.06 1.44 8.92
CA ALA A 290 6.96 0.59 8.15
C ALA A 290 7.14 1.14 6.72
N LEU A 291 6.05 1.55 6.04
CA LEU A 291 6.12 2.26 4.76
C LEU A 291 6.97 3.55 4.89
N ALA A 292 6.79 4.34 5.94
CA ALA A 292 7.57 5.56 6.19
C ALA A 292 9.07 5.29 6.38
N THR A 293 9.47 4.18 7.02
CA THR A 293 10.88 3.87 7.32
C THR A 293 11.60 3.00 6.27
N ASN A 294 10.86 2.20 5.50
CA ASN A 294 11.45 1.23 4.58
C ASN A 294 11.94 1.87 3.26
N ALA A 295 13.25 1.86 3.02
CA ALA A 295 13.84 2.32 1.76
C ALA A 295 13.42 1.49 0.53
N GLY A 296 13.14 0.20 0.73
CA GLY A 296 12.73 -0.75 -0.32
C GLY A 296 11.23 -1.00 -0.41
N ALA A 297 10.39 -0.08 0.08
CA ALA A 297 8.93 -0.23 0.03
C ALA A 297 8.41 -0.32 -1.41
N LYS A 298 7.47 -1.24 -1.63
CA LYS A 298 6.83 -1.53 -2.92
C LYS A 298 5.33 -1.73 -2.73
N ASN A 299 4.56 -1.80 -3.83
CA ASN A 299 3.12 -2.04 -3.79
C ASN A 299 2.78 -3.24 -2.87
N ARG A 300 1.93 -3.00 -1.86
CA ARG A 300 1.53 -3.95 -0.79
C ARG A 300 2.68 -4.57 0.03
N SER A 301 3.92 -4.14 -0.16
CA SER A 301 5.13 -4.63 0.49
C SER A 301 5.81 -3.50 1.25
N TRP A 302 5.14 -3.07 2.32
CA TRP A 302 5.48 -1.90 3.12
C TRP A 302 6.62 -2.14 4.11
N HIS A 303 6.63 -3.31 4.74
CA HIS A 303 7.69 -3.75 5.63
C HIS A 303 8.97 -4.05 4.85
N PRO A 304 10.17 -3.82 5.41
CA PRO A 304 11.41 -4.29 4.80
C PRO A 304 11.32 -5.79 4.56
N GLN A 305 11.57 -6.24 3.32
CA GLN A 305 11.77 -7.66 3.09
C GLN A 305 12.95 -8.12 3.96
N PRO A 306 12.83 -9.21 4.72
CA PRO A 306 13.95 -9.76 5.46
C PRO A 306 15.11 -9.98 4.50
N ALA A 307 16.31 -9.51 4.87
CA ALA A 307 17.51 -9.75 4.07
C ALA A 307 17.65 -11.25 3.79
N PRO A 308 18.11 -11.66 2.58
CA PRO A 308 18.35 -13.07 2.28
C PRO A 308 19.32 -13.63 3.32
N ARG A 309 18.80 -14.50 4.20
CA ARG A 309 19.54 -14.95 5.36
C ARG A 309 20.71 -15.82 4.90
N VAL A 310 21.91 -15.49 5.35
CA VAL A 310 22.79 -16.57 5.84
C VAL A 310 22.01 -17.22 6.97
N GLU A 311 21.53 -18.46 6.76
CA GLU A 311 20.47 -19.05 7.60
C GLU A 311 20.98 -19.40 9.01
N THR A 312 21.03 -18.39 9.86
CA THR A 312 20.72 -18.57 11.27
C THR A 312 19.23 -18.87 11.37
N ALA A 313 18.94 -20.14 11.69
CA ALA A 313 17.59 -20.65 11.88
C ALA A 313 16.77 -19.71 12.77
N PRO A 314 15.47 -19.49 12.49
CA PRO A 314 14.60 -18.82 13.44
C PRO A 314 14.66 -19.61 14.76
N LYS A 315 14.93 -18.93 15.89
CA LYS A 315 14.68 -19.54 17.20
C LYS A 315 13.20 -19.87 17.26
N THR A 316 12.88 -21.16 17.22
CA THR A 316 11.49 -21.62 17.14
C THR A 316 10.74 -21.06 18.33
N ARG A 317 9.60 -20.41 18.07
CA ARG A 317 8.84 -19.73 19.10
C ARG A 317 8.16 -20.71 20.05
N PHE A 318 8.01 -21.95 19.58
CA PHE A 318 7.58 -23.09 20.37
C PHE A 318 8.68 -24.16 20.41
N ARG A 319 8.85 -24.79 21.58
CA ARG A 319 9.92 -25.77 21.86
C ARG A 319 9.70 -27.12 21.19
N ASP A 320 8.45 -27.42 20.85
CA ASP A 320 7.95 -28.67 20.27
C ASP A 320 7.64 -28.55 18.77
N VAL A 321 8.06 -27.45 18.12
CA VAL A 321 7.88 -27.23 16.68
C VAL A 321 9.24 -26.89 16.04
N PRO A 322 10.18 -27.86 15.94
CA PRO A 322 11.41 -27.72 15.16
C PRO A 322 11.14 -27.42 13.67
N GLN A 323 12.14 -26.90 12.96
CA GLN A 323 12.04 -26.59 11.51
C GLN A 323 11.64 -27.79 10.63
N SER A 324 11.83 -29.02 11.12
CA SER A 324 11.45 -30.27 10.45
C SER A 324 10.00 -30.69 10.70
N SER A 325 9.26 -30.04 11.61
CA SER A 325 7.87 -30.40 11.90
C SER A 325 6.94 -30.11 10.72
N PRO A 326 5.94 -30.98 10.46
CA PRO A 326 4.81 -30.64 9.59
C PRO A 326 4.20 -29.29 9.98
N PHE A 327 3.90 -28.48 8.97
CA PHE A 327 3.29 -27.15 9.12
C PHE A 327 4.12 -26.12 9.92
N TYR A 328 5.42 -26.33 10.14
CA TYR A 328 6.32 -25.40 10.84
C TYR A 328 6.16 -23.93 10.38
N LYS A 329 6.13 -23.70 9.07
CA LYS A 329 6.04 -22.36 8.48
C LYS A 329 4.70 -21.70 8.82
N GLU A 330 3.62 -22.45 8.72
CA GLU A 330 2.26 -22.00 8.99
C GLU A 330 2.02 -21.76 10.48
N ILE A 331 2.62 -22.57 11.37
CA ILE A 331 2.57 -22.42 12.84
C ILE A 331 3.33 -21.16 13.29
N GLU A 332 4.56 -20.95 12.81
CA GLU A 332 5.34 -19.75 13.11
C GLU A 332 4.66 -18.49 12.54
N TRP A 333 4.09 -18.55 11.33
CA TRP A 333 3.28 -17.46 10.79
C TRP A 333 2.06 -17.15 11.66
N LEU A 334 1.30 -18.17 12.09
CA LEU A 334 0.17 -18.03 13.03
C LEU A 334 0.57 -17.29 14.32
N ALA A 335 1.79 -17.48 14.80
CA ALA A 335 2.29 -16.84 16.01
C ALA A 335 2.76 -15.40 15.76
N ASN A 336 3.37 -15.13 14.60
CA ASN A 336 3.79 -13.79 14.18
C ASN A 336 2.58 -12.86 13.97
N GLU A 337 1.52 -13.37 13.34
CA GLU A 337 0.20 -12.71 13.23
C GLU A 337 -0.56 -12.64 14.56
N LYS A 338 -0.04 -13.23 15.64
CA LYS A 338 -0.65 -13.30 16.99
C LYS A 338 -2.01 -14.00 17.03
N ILE A 339 -2.32 -14.82 16.02
CA ILE A 339 -3.52 -15.66 15.97
C ILE A 339 -3.40 -16.79 17.01
N THR A 340 -2.21 -17.40 17.13
CA THR A 340 -1.88 -18.33 18.22
C THR A 340 -0.90 -17.72 19.22
N THR A 341 -1.03 -18.14 20.48
CA THR A 341 -0.13 -17.80 21.59
C THR A 341 0.65 -19.01 22.12
N GLY A 342 0.28 -20.23 21.70
CA GLY A 342 0.74 -21.46 22.36
C GLY A 342 0.29 -21.58 23.82
N TRP A 343 0.99 -22.41 24.59
CA TRP A 343 0.84 -22.55 26.05
C TRP A 343 1.93 -21.78 26.83
N PRO A 344 1.72 -21.48 28.12
CA PRO A 344 2.70 -20.79 28.98
C PRO A 344 4.03 -21.52 29.16
N ASP A 345 4.09 -22.83 28.88
CA ASP A 345 5.31 -23.65 28.89
C ASP A 345 6.20 -23.45 27.64
N GLY A 346 5.73 -22.69 26.65
CA GLY A 346 6.40 -22.48 25.37
C GLY A 346 6.15 -23.60 24.35
N THR A 347 5.03 -24.33 24.45
CA THR A 347 4.62 -25.36 23.47
C THR A 347 3.47 -24.88 22.55
N PHE A 348 3.35 -25.49 21.37
CA PHE A 348 2.20 -25.32 20.46
C PHE A 348 1.38 -26.61 20.25
N ARG A 349 1.93 -27.77 20.61
CA ARG A 349 1.30 -29.10 20.62
C ARG A 349 0.64 -29.42 19.27
N PRO A 350 1.44 -29.51 18.17
CA PRO A 350 0.91 -29.55 16.81
C PRO A 350 -0.03 -30.74 16.56
N ASP A 351 0.28 -31.91 17.13
CA ASP A 351 -0.46 -33.16 16.92
C ASP A 351 -1.66 -33.31 17.88
N ALA A 352 -1.86 -32.36 18.80
CA ALA A 352 -3.03 -32.35 19.67
C ALA A 352 -4.27 -31.80 18.93
N GLY A 353 -5.45 -32.31 19.28
CA GLY A 353 -6.72 -31.82 18.76
C GLY A 353 -7.00 -30.35 19.12
N VAL A 354 -7.69 -29.62 18.25
CA VAL A 354 -8.16 -28.27 18.53
C VAL A 354 -9.45 -28.33 19.36
N GLU A 355 -9.35 -28.00 20.65
CA GLU A 355 -10.51 -27.69 21.49
C GLU A 355 -11.38 -26.59 20.87
N ARG A 356 -12.70 -26.73 20.98
CA ARG A 356 -13.68 -25.82 20.36
C ARG A 356 -13.60 -24.38 20.87
N ALA A 357 -13.19 -24.17 22.11
CA ALA A 357 -12.90 -22.85 22.65
C ALA A 357 -11.63 -22.22 22.02
N ALA A 358 -10.58 -23.01 21.81
CA ALA A 358 -9.37 -22.57 21.11
C ALA A 358 -9.64 -22.27 19.62
N MET A 359 -10.56 -23.02 18.99
CA MET A 359 -11.06 -22.74 17.65
C MET A 359 -11.70 -21.35 17.56
N ALA A 360 -12.56 -20.97 18.51
CA ALA A 360 -13.16 -19.64 18.57
C ALA A 360 -12.11 -18.53 18.72
N ALA A 361 -11.10 -18.75 19.57
CA ALA A 361 -9.97 -17.84 19.74
C ALA A 361 -9.19 -17.57 18.45
N TYR A 362 -9.00 -18.58 17.58
CA TYR A 362 -8.37 -18.39 16.28
C TYR A 362 -9.21 -17.51 15.34
N PHE A 363 -10.52 -17.78 15.21
CA PHE A 363 -11.40 -16.99 14.34
C PHE A 363 -11.52 -15.53 14.82
N TYR A 364 -11.64 -15.30 16.13
CA TYR A 364 -11.71 -13.96 16.72
C TYR A 364 -10.44 -13.13 16.43
N ARG A 365 -9.25 -13.71 16.60
CA ARG A 365 -7.99 -13.00 16.34
C ARG A 365 -7.73 -12.80 14.85
N MET A 366 -8.10 -13.79 14.01
CA MET A 366 -8.10 -13.65 12.56
C MET A 366 -9.05 -12.54 12.05
N ALA A 367 -10.10 -12.23 12.79
CA ALA A 367 -11.01 -11.09 12.56
C ALA A 367 -10.50 -9.74 13.12
N GLY A 368 -9.26 -9.67 13.63
CA GLY A 368 -8.69 -8.45 14.20
C GLY A 368 -9.00 -8.20 15.67
N SER A 369 -9.56 -9.19 16.40
CA SER A 369 -9.97 -9.08 17.81
C SER A 369 -10.97 -7.94 18.08
N PRO A 370 -12.11 -7.86 17.35
CA PRO A 370 -13.05 -6.75 17.43
C PRO A 370 -13.73 -6.63 18.81
N PRO A 371 -14.15 -5.41 19.23
CA PRO A 371 -14.90 -5.24 20.47
C PRO A 371 -16.15 -6.13 20.54
N VAL A 372 -16.43 -6.68 21.72
CA VAL A 372 -17.54 -7.62 21.96
C VAL A 372 -18.39 -7.13 23.11
N ASN A 373 -19.70 -6.97 22.85
CA ASN A 373 -20.69 -6.71 23.88
C ASN A 373 -21.00 -8.03 24.60
N LEU A 374 -20.35 -8.25 25.74
CA LEU A 374 -20.50 -9.46 26.53
C LEU A 374 -21.78 -9.39 27.39
N PRO A 375 -22.69 -10.39 27.30
CA PRO A 375 -23.85 -10.43 28.18
C PRO A 375 -23.42 -10.88 29.59
N ALA A 376 -24.13 -10.39 30.61
CA ALA A 376 -23.89 -10.76 32.01
C ALA A 376 -24.25 -12.24 32.31
N ARG A 377 -25.12 -12.85 31.49
CA ARG A 377 -25.39 -14.29 31.47
C ARG A 377 -24.93 -14.84 30.13
N SER A 378 -24.15 -15.92 30.16
CA SER A 378 -23.68 -16.61 28.95
C SER A 378 -24.85 -17.10 28.08
N PRO A 379 -24.71 -17.04 26.73
CA PRO A 379 -25.67 -17.70 25.82
C PRO A 379 -25.60 -19.24 25.89
N PHE A 380 -24.53 -19.80 26.46
CA PHE A 380 -24.32 -21.25 26.59
C PHE A 380 -24.29 -21.68 28.05
N ARG A 381 -24.85 -22.86 28.35
CA ARG A 381 -25.03 -23.37 29.72
C ARG A 381 -23.73 -23.84 30.38
N ASP A 382 -22.73 -24.17 29.56
CA ASP A 382 -21.47 -24.84 29.89
C ASP A 382 -20.24 -23.96 29.61
N VAL A 383 -20.46 -22.65 29.44
CA VAL A 383 -19.40 -21.64 29.36
C VAL A 383 -19.78 -20.50 30.29
N ALA A 384 -18.95 -20.22 31.28
CA ALA A 384 -19.18 -19.17 32.26
C ALA A 384 -18.45 -17.85 31.87
N PRO A 385 -18.90 -16.68 32.36
CA PRO A 385 -18.31 -15.40 31.98
C PRO A 385 -16.82 -15.21 32.30
N GLN A 386 -16.30 -16.01 33.25
CA GLN A 386 -14.88 -16.01 33.65
C GLN A 386 -13.99 -16.96 32.83
N ASP A 387 -14.53 -17.75 31.91
CA ASP A 387 -13.77 -18.77 31.19
C ASP A 387 -12.79 -18.14 30.19
N GLN A 388 -11.62 -18.77 30.00
CA GLN A 388 -10.47 -18.21 29.27
C GLN A 388 -10.81 -17.64 27.88
N PHE A 389 -11.77 -18.24 27.17
CA PHE A 389 -12.18 -17.84 25.83
C PHE A 389 -13.66 -17.41 25.75
N TYR A 390 -14.29 -17.04 26.87
CA TYR A 390 -15.70 -16.61 26.92
C TYR A 390 -15.99 -15.50 25.90
N ARG A 391 -15.08 -14.53 25.76
CA ARG A 391 -15.20 -13.41 24.81
C ARG A 391 -15.24 -13.90 23.37
N GLU A 392 -14.27 -14.74 22.99
CA GLU A 392 -14.16 -15.26 21.63
C GLU A 392 -15.32 -16.21 21.28
N ILE A 393 -15.80 -17.00 22.24
CA ILE A 393 -16.99 -17.86 22.12
C ILE A 393 -18.26 -17.03 21.89
N VAL A 394 -18.49 -16.01 22.73
CA VAL A 394 -19.65 -15.10 22.60
C VAL A 394 -19.61 -14.37 21.27
N TRP A 395 -18.46 -13.86 20.83
CA TRP A 395 -18.31 -13.23 19.52
C TRP A 395 -18.60 -14.22 18.38
N MET A 396 -18.02 -15.42 18.41
CA MET A 396 -18.22 -16.45 17.38
C MET A 396 -19.69 -16.87 17.26
N HIS A 397 -20.43 -16.78 18.36
CA HIS A 397 -21.88 -16.96 18.39
C HIS A 397 -22.65 -15.75 17.83
N GLN A 398 -22.33 -14.52 18.27
CA GLN A 398 -22.95 -13.29 17.78
C GLN A 398 -22.77 -13.09 16.26
N GLN A 399 -21.65 -13.54 15.68
CA GLN A 399 -21.42 -13.54 14.23
C GLN A 399 -22.10 -14.71 13.48
N GLY A 400 -22.83 -15.59 14.16
CA GLY A 400 -23.50 -16.74 13.56
C GLY A 400 -22.56 -17.82 12.99
N ILE A 401 -21.29 -17.81 13.39
CA ILE A 401 -20.27 -18.78 12.95
C ILE A 401 -20.47 -20.09 13.73
N ALA A 402 -20.59 -19.99 15.07
CA ALA A 402 -20.88 -21.12 15.95
C ALA A 402 -22.27 -21.01 16.59
N THR A 403 -23.07 -22.08 16.47
CA THR A 403 -24.47 -22.11 16.91
C THR A 403 -24.69 -22.80 18.26
N GLY A 404 -23.66 -23.46 18.81
CA GLY A 404 -23.83 -24.44 19.89
C GLY A 404 -24.62 -25.68 19.45
N TRP A 405 -25.14 -26.40 20.44
CA TRP A 405 -26.05 -27.55 20.30
C TRP A 405 -27.47 -27.20 20.81
N ALA A 406 -28.46 -28.02 20.43
CA ALA A 406 -29.88 -27.82 20.79
C ALA A 406 -30.19 -27.95 22.29
N ASP A 407 -29.27 -28.52 23.07
CA ASP A 407 -29.30 -28.56 24.54
C ASP A 407 -28.89 -27.22 25.21
N GLY A 408 -28.40 -26.26 24.42
CA GLY A 408 -27.87 -24.98 24.89
C GLY A 408 -26.38 -25.01 25.28
N THR A 409 -25.61 -26.01 24.84
CA THR A 409 -24.17 -26.13 25.11
C THR A 409 -23.29 -25.61 23.97
N PHE A 410 -22.06 -25.19 24.30
CA PHE A 410 -21.00 -24.87 23.34
C PHE A 410 -19.87 -25.91 23.32
N ARG A 411 -19.76 -26.74 24.35
CA ARG A 411 -18.79 -27.83 24.54
C ARG A 411 -17.36 -27.35 24.33
N PRO A 412 -16.87 -26.42 25.17
CA PRO A 412 -15.61 -25.70 24.95
C PRO A 412 -14.39 -26.62 24.80
N HIS A 413 -14.37 -27.75 25.51
CA HIS A 413 -13.27 -28.71 25.55
C HIS A 413 -13.41 -29.88 24.56
N ASP A 414 -14.53 -29.99 23.84
CA ASP A 414 -14.66 -30.99 22.78
C ASP A 414 -13.68 -30.65 21.64
N SER A 415 -13.01 -31.67 21.09
CA SER A 415 -12.21 -31.50 19.89
C SER A 415 -13.10 -31.24 18.67
N VAL A 416 -12.70 -30.30 17.82
CA VAL A 416 -13.46 -29.95 16.61
C VAL A 416 -13.11 -30.90 15.46
N ASN A 417 -14.10 -31.62 14.95
CA ASN A 417 -13.97 -32.42 13.73
C ASN A 417 -13.85 -31.55 12.47
N ARG A 418 -13.23 -32.10 11.43
CA ARG A 418 -12.88 -31.40 10.18
C ARG A 418 -14.11 -30.89 9.41
N ASP A 419 -15.24 -31.57 9.53
CA ASP A 419 -16.53 -31.15 8.97
C ASP A 419 -17.10 -29.90 9.69
N ALA A 420 -17.08 -29.87 11.03
CA ALA A 420 -17.48 -28.71 11.82
C ALA A 420 -16.53 -27.52 11.62
N MET A 421 -15.22 -27.78 11.46
CA MET A 421 -14.23 -26.77 11.08
C MET A 421 -14.51 -26.18 9.68
N ALA A 422 -14.90 -27.01 8.71
CA ALA A 422 -15.33 -26.55 7.39
C ALA A 422 -16.53 -25.59 7.49
N ALA A 423 -17.53 -25.95 8.30
CA ALA A 423 -18.69 -25.10 8.57
C ALA A 423 -18.32 -23.74 9.19
N PHE A 424 -17.34 -23.70 10.09
CA PHE A 424 -16.86 -22.43 10.67
C PHE A 424 -16.19 -21.52 9.63
N PHE A 425 -15.27 -22.04 8.82
CA PHE A 425 -14.62 -21.23 7.76
C PHE A 425 -15.65 -20.72 6.72
N TYR A 426 -16.62 -21.53 6.32
CA TYR A 426 -17.64 -21.13 5.36
C TYR A 426 -18.54 -20.00 5.90
N ARG A 427 -18.94 -20.07 7.17
CA ARG A 427 -19.75 -19.02 7.81
C ARG A 427 -18.95 -17.75 8.05
N PHE A 428 -17.69 -17.88 8.46
CA PHE A 428 -16.77 -16.75 8.61
C PHE A 428 -16.51 -16.03 7.28
N ALA A 429 -16.48 -16.76 6.17
CA ALA A 429 -16.39 -16.21 4.81
C ALA A 429 -17.71 -15.61 4.27
N GLY A 430 -18.76 -15.49 5.08
CA GLY A 430 -20.05 -14.91 4.68
C GLY A 430 -21.00 -15.88 3.96
N LYS A 431 -20.79 -17.19 4.06
CA LYS A 431 -21.58 -18.25 3.38
C LYS A 431 -21.62 -18.10 1.84
N PRO A 432 -20.46 -18.02 1.16
CA PRO A 432 -20.36 -17.76 -0.26
C PRO A 432 -21.01 -18.84 -1.15
N ALA A 433 -21.14 -18.56 -2.44
CA ALA A 433 -21.51 -19.58 -3.42
C ALA A 433 -20.49 -20.74 -3.43
N VAL A 434 -20.98 -21.97 -3.62
CA VAL A 434 -20.16 -23.18 -3.75
C VAL A 434 -20.00 -23.49 -5.24
N PRO A 435 -18.77 -23.54 -5.79
CA PRO A 435 -18.55 -23.91 -7.18
C PRO A 435 -18.93 -25.38 -7.49
N ALA A 436 -18.94 -25.72 -8.78
CA ALA A 436 -19.14 -27.10 -9.24
C ALA A 436 -17.79 -27.86 -9.31
N GLY A 437 -17.23 -28.18 -8.14
CA GLY A 437 -15.97 -28.90 -8.00
C GLY A 437 -16.03 -30.43 -8.18
N ARG A 438 -14.87 -31.08 -8.02
CA ARG A 438 -14.77 -32.55 -7.88
C ARG A 438 -14.77 -32.94 -6.39
N ASN A 439 -15.68 -33.81 -5.98
CA ASN A 439 -15.79 -34.27 -4.59
C ASN A 439 -14.50 -34.89 -4.01
N PHE A 440 -14.41 -34.94 -2.68
CA PHE A 440 -13.54 -35.91 -2.00
C PHE A 440 -14.21 -37.29 -1.99
N SER A 441 -13.42 -38.36 -2.02
CA SER A 441 -13.92 -39.74 -2.21
C SER A 441 -14.82 -40.25 -1.07
N ASP A 442 -14.67 -39.68 0.13
CA ASP A 442 -15.37 -40.04 1.37
C ASP A 442 -16.46 -39.04 1.80
N VAL A 443 -16.72 -38.01 0.98
CA VAL A 443 -17.70 -36.94 1.28
C VAL A 443 -18.87 -37.00 0.30
N GLY A 444 -19.83 -37.87 0.61
CA GLY A 444 -21.10 -37.99 -0.11
C GLY A 444 -22.09 -36.86 0.22
N ALA A 445 -23.04 -36.61 -0.69
CA ALA A 445 -24.01 -35.50 -0.62
C ALA A 445 -24.87 -35.46 0.66
N ASN A 446 -25.01 -36.59 1.36
CA ASN A 446 -25.76 -36.71 2.62
C ASN A 446 -24.96 -36.23 3.85
N ASN A 447 -23.69 -35.81 3.71
CA ASN A 447 -22.93 -35.24 4.82
C ASN A 447 -23.50 -33.86 5.22
N GLN A 448 -23.70 -33.63 6.51
CA GLN A 448 -24.31 -32.41 7.07
C GLN A 448 -23.60 -31.11 6.62
N PHE A 449 -22.29 -31.15 6.39
CA PHE A 449 -21.48 -30.00 5.97
C PHE A 449 -20.88 -30.19 4.57
N TYR A 450 -21.52 -31.01 3.72
CA TYR A 450 -21.07 -31.29 2.35
C TYR A 450 -20.74 -30.00 1.57
N ARG A 451 -21.63 -29.01 1.60
CA ARG A 451 -21.47 -27.73 0.90
C ARG A 451 -20.24 -26.96 1.38
N GLU A 452 -20.04 -26.89 2.69
CA GLU A 452 -18.93 -26.19 3.31
C GLU A 452 -17.59 -26.88 3.02
N ILE A 453 -17.56 -28.22 3.04
CA ILE A 453 -16.38 -29.01 2.69
C ILE A 453 -16.00 -28.83 1.21
N MET A 454 -16.98 -28.81 0.29
CA MET A 454 -16.72 -28.55 -1.13
C MET A 454 -16.17 -27.14 -1.36
N TRP A 455 -16.73 -26.11 -0.73
CA TRP A 455 -16.18 -24.76 -0.83
C TRP A 455 -14.77 -24.63 -0.23
N LEU A 456 -14.44 -25.35 0.84
CA LEU A 456 -13.05 -25.43 1.34
C LEU A 456 -12.10 -26.03 0.30
N LYS A 457 -12.56 -27.03 -0.47
CA LYS A 457 -11.75 -27.69 -1.51
C LYS A 457 -11.51 -26.77 -2.70
N ASP A 458 -12.60 -26.27 -3.29
CA ASP A 458 -12.55 -25.50 -4.54
C ASP A 458 -11.83 -24.15 -4.36
N THR A 459 -11.74 -23.66 -3.12
CA THR A 459 -10.98 -22.46 -2.77
C THR A 459 -9.65 -22.75 -2.06
N GLY A 460 -9.10 -23.97 -2.19
CA GLY A 460 -7.74 -24.34 -1.81
C GLY A 460 -7.44 -24.43 -0.30
N ILE A 461 -8.43 -24.17 0.58
CA ILE A 461 -8.23 -24.27 2.03
C ILE A 461 -7.98 -25.74 2.43
N ALA A 462 -8.77 -26.67 1.86
CA ALA A 462 -8.65 -28.10 2.08
C ALA A 462 -8.07 -28.81 0.85
N THR A 463 -6.85 -29.33 0.98
CA THR A 463 -6.22 -30.21 -0.01
C THR A 463 -6.69 -31.67 0.09
N GLY A 464 -7.18 -32.09 1.26
CA GLY A 464 -7.39 -33.51 1.59
C GLY A 464 -6.07 -34.27 1.81
N TRP A 465 -6.16 -35.60 1.80
CA TRP A 465 -5.01 -36.51 1.75
C TRP A 465 -4.73 -37.01 0.33
N ALA A 466 -3.56 -37.61 0.12
CA ALA A 466 -3.13 -38.14 -1.18
C ALA A 466 -4.01 -39.29 -1.72
N ASP A 467 -4.82 -39.92 -0.87
CA ASP A 467 -5.86 -40.90 -1.20
C ASP A 467 -7.17 -40.28 -1.72
N GLY A 468 -7.24 -38.95 -1.81
CA GLY A 468 -8.42 -38.19 -2.24
C GLY A 468 -9.49 -37.98 -1.15
N THR A 469 -9.23 -38.36 0.10
CA THR A 469 -10.17 -38.22 1.23
C THR A 469 -10.08 -36.86 1.93
N PHE A 470 -11.16 -36.48 2.62
CA PHE A 470 -11.23 -35.32 3.52
C PHE A 470 -11.36 -35.70 4.99
N ARG A 471 -11.75 -36.94 5.30
CA ARG A 471 -11.91 -37.54 6.63
C ARG A 471 -12.74 -36.66 7.57
N PRO A 472 -14.02 -36.38 7.23
CA PRO A 472 -14.85 -35.37 7.89
C PRO A 472 -14.95 -35.56 9.41
N TRP A 473 -15.05 -36.82 9.85
CA TRP A 473 -15.25 -37.19 11.27
C TRP A 473 -13.95 -37.29 12.08
N GLN A 474 -12.78 -37.00 11.51
CA GLN A 474 -11.54 -36.91 12.29
C GLN A 474 -11.43 -35.54 12.95
N PRO A 475 -10.92 -35.47 14.20
CA PRO A 475 -10.51 -34.21 14.83
C PRO A 475 -9.51 -33.43 13.98
N VAL A 476 -9.55 -32.10 14.09
CA VAL A 476 -8.53 -31.21 13.52
C VAL A 476 -7.35 -31.15 14.50
N GLU A 477 -6.19 -31.64 14.06
CA GLU A 477 -4.90 -31.40 14.73
C GLU A 477 -4.50 -29.92 14.63
N ARG A 478 -3.85 -29.38 15.66
CA ARG A 478 -3.49 -27.95 15.73
C ARG A 478 -2.53 -27.50 14.63
N GLY A 479 -1.59 -28.36 14.22
CA GLY A 479 -0.71 -28.11 13.07
C GLY A 479 -1.50 -28.04 11.75
N ALA A 480 -2.43 -28.97 11.54
CA ALA A 480 -3.33 -28.92 10.38
C ALA A 480 -4.20 -27.66 10.40
N MET A 481 -4.69 -27.21 11.56
CA MET A 481 -5.45 -25.95 11.69
C MET A 481 -4.62 -24.72 11.31
N ALA A 482 -3.34 -24.68 11.70
CA ALA A 482 -2.43 -23.62 11.26
C ALA A 482 -2.37 -23.54 9.74
N ALA A 483 -2.27 -24.69 9.06
CA ALA A 483 -2.24 -24.77 7.61
C ALA A 483 -3.57 -24.39 6.93
N PHE A 484 -4.72 -24.74 7.54
CA PHE A 484 -6.04 -24.27 7.06
C PHE A 484 -6.17 -22.74 7.17
N ILE A 485 -5.79 -22.14 8.30
CA ILE A 485 -5.83 -20.68 8.52
C ILE A 485 -4.84 -19.96 7.58
N TYR A 486 -3.62 -20.48 7.44
CA TYR A 486 -2.62 -19.93 6.54
C TYR A 486 -3.12 -19.89 5.08
N ARG A 487 -3.66 -21.01 4.58
CA ARG A 487 -4.26 -21.07 3.22
C ARG A 487 -5.54 -20.23 3.09
N TYR A 488 -6.29 -20.01 4.16
CA TYR A 488 -7.43 -19.08 4.14
C TYR A 488 -6.98 -17.61 3.95
N LYS A 489 -5.83 -17.23 4.50
CA LYS A 489 -5.31 -15.85 4.51
C LYS A 489 -4.39 -15.48 3.34
N HIS A 490 -3.98 -16.44 2.51
CA HIS A 490 -3.13 -16.25 1.33
C HIS A 490 -3.80 -16.76 0.04
N LYS A 491 -5.06 -16.35 -0.19
CA LYS A 491 -5.81 -16.59 -1.43
C LYS A 491 -5.74 -15.39 -2.36
#